data_AF-A0A554W2Y5-F1
#
_entry.id   AF-A0A554W2Y5-F1
#
_cell.length_a   1.000
_cell.length_b   1.000
_cell.length_c   1.000
_cell.angle_alpha   90.00
_cell.angle_beta   90.00
_cell.angle_gamma   90.00
#
_symmetry.space_group_name_H-M   'P 1'
#
loop_
_entity.id
_entity.type
_entity.pdbx_description
1 polymer ?
#
loop_
_entity_poly.entity_id
_entity_poly.type
_entity_poly.pdbx_seq_one_letter_code
_entity_poly.pdbx_strand_id
1 'polypeptide(L)'
;MVWVVLTRGALTGHGPLESAGVDLQLSVQDKCGPFSGPVTIAGTTMTVGELATGAVGCDGDLHAQHMWLLVFLKRPIDMTFNRDVLIWKSGPDTLRINKE
;
A
#
# COMPACT_ATOMS: atom_id res chain seq x y z
N MET A 1 0.43 -0.70 -15.40
CA MET A 1 -0.20 -1.77 -14.59
C MET A 1 0.51 -1.76 -13.26
N VAL A 2 -0.23 -1.47 -12.18
CA VAL A 2 0.28 -1.39 -10.81
C VAL A 2 -0.31 -2.59 -10.09
N TRP A 3 0.55 -3.43 -9.51
CA TRP A 3 0.15 -4.61 -8.76
C TRP A 3 0.22 -4.30 -7.27
N VAL A 4 -0.79 -4.71 -6.51
CA VAL A 4 -0.90 -4.46 -5.06
C VAL A 4 -1.18 -5.77 -4.34
N VAL A 5 -0.35 -6.10 -3.35
CA VAL A 5 -0.59 -7.21 -2.42
C VAL A 5 -0.61 -6.70 -0.99
N LEU A 6 -1.63 -7.12 -0.25
CA LEU A 6 -1.65 -7.06 1.21
C LEU A 6 -1.36 -8.46 1.73
N THR A 7 -0.20 -8.65 2.36
CA THR A 7 0.15 -9.90 3.04
C THR A 7 0.05 -9.72 4.54
N ARG A 8 -0.30 -10.81 5.24
CA ARG A 8 -0.08 -10.86 6.69
C ARG A 8 1.43 -10.98 6.92
N GLY A 9 2.00 -10.06 7.68
CA GLY A 9 3.40 -10.11 8.10
C GLY A 9 3.65 -11.41 8.88
N ALA A 10 4.62 -12.19 8.42
CA ALA A 10 5.13 -13.30 9.20
C ALA A 10 6.02 -12.71 10.30
N LEU A 11 5.53 -12.69 11.54
CA LEU A 11 6.31 -12.32 12.71
C LEU A 11 7.53 -13.23 12.82
N THR A 12 8.73 -12.72 12.55
CA THR A 12 9.96 -13.37 13.01
C THR A 12 10.30 -12.77 14.38
N GLY A 13 9.58 -13.19 15.42
CA GLY A 13 9.79 -12.71 16.79
C GLY A 13 9.32 -13.74 17.81
N HIS A 14 10.25 -14.26 18.62
CA HIS A 14 9.97 -15.15 19.75
C HIS A 14 9.52 -14.29 20.96
N GLY A 15 8.21 -14.15 21.20
CA GLY A 15 7.67 -13.43 22.36
C GLY A 15 6.16 -13.69 22.54
N PRO A 16 5.63 -13.62 23.79
CA PRO A 16 4.26 -14.02 24.09
C PRO A 16 3.22 -13.08 23.46
N LEU A 17 2.15 -13.69 22.94
CA LEU A 17 1.15 -13.09 22.07
C LEU A 17 0.11 -12.31 22.90
N GLU A 18 0.17 -10.99 22.85
CA GLU A 18 -1.00 -10.14 23.12
C GLU A 18 -1.73 -9.88 21.80
N SER A 19 -2.97 -10.33 21.70
CA SER A 19 -3.84 -10.16 20.55
C SER A 19 -4.27 -8.69 20.40
N ALA A 20 -3.55 -7.91 19.58
CA ALA A 20 -4.04 -6.65 19.01
C ALA A 20 -3.30 -6.31 17.71
N GLY A 21 -3.98 -6.42 16.57
CA GLY A 21 -3.48 -5.98 15.26
C GLY A 21 -2.71 -7.06 14.51
N VAL A 22 -3.31 -7.59 13.44
CA VAL A 22 -2.55 -8.36 12.45
C VAL A 22 -1.53 -7.39 11.83
N ASP A 23 -0.23 -7.64 12.02
CA ASP A 23 0.82 -6.90 11.30
C ASP A 23 0.60 -7.13 9.81
N LEU A 24 0.09 -6.12 9.10
CA LEU A 24 -0.21 -6.20 7.68
C LEU A 24 0.90 -5.49 6.94
N GLN A 25 1.41 -6.11 5.87
CA GLN A 25 2.40 -5.50 5.01
C GLN A 25 1.77 -5.13 3.67
N LEU A 26 1.96 -3.89 3.25
CA LEU A 26 1.68 -3.46 1.88
C LEU A 26 2.92 -3.71 1.03
N SER A 27 2.71 -4.34 -0.13
CA SER A 27 3.69 -4.39 -1.21
C SER A 27 3.02 -3.89 -2.49
N VAL A 28 3.59 -2.86 -3.10
CA VAL A 28 3.14 -2.28 -4.36
C VAL A 28 4.26 -2.36 -5.37
N GLN A 29 3.95 -2.83 -6.57
CA GLN A 29 4.88 -2.83 -7.69
C GLN A 29 4.26 -2.00 -8.82
N ASP A 30 4.84 -0.84 -9.08
CA ASP A 30 4.57 -0.10 -10.31
C ASP A 30 5.65 -0.39 -11.36
N LYS A 31 5.59 0.30 -12.51
CA LYS A 31 6.52 0.09 -13.63
C LYS A 31 7.95 0.56 -13.32
N CYS A 32 8.14 1.37 -12.27
CA CYS A 32 9.41 1.99 -11.94
C CYS A 32 10.16 1.37 -10.80
N GLY A 33 9.45 0.80 -9.83
CA GLY A 33 10.09 0.16 -8.69
C GLY A 33 9.07 -0.37 -7.69
N PRO A 34 9.51 -1.19 -6.75
CA PRO A 34 8.67 -1.66 -5.67
C PRO A 34 8.61 -0.65 -4.51
N PHE A 35 7.48 -0.69 -3.80
CA PHE A 35 7.26 -0.05 -2.51
C PHE A 35 6.80 -1.08 -1.51
N SER A 36 7.21 -0.93 -0.26
CA SER A 36 6.66 -1.73 0.83
C SER A 36 6.60 -0.96 2.15
N GLY A 37 5.64 -1.29 3.00
CA GLY A 37 5.53 -0.68 4.32
C GLY A 37 4.50 -1.40 5.20
N PRO A 38 4.65 -1.29 6.53
CA PRO A 38 3.66 -1.83 7.45
C PRO A 38 2.34 -1.04 7.31
N VAL A 39 1.23 -1.70 7.60
CA VAL A 39 -0.12 -1.17 7.41
C VAL A 39 -0.93 -1.38 8.66
N THR A 40 -1.65 -0.33 9.04
CA THR A 40 -2.70 -0.42 10.05
C THR A 40 -4.05 -0.15 9.38
N ILE A 41 -5.01 -1.06 9.58
CA ILE A 41 -6.38 -0.90 9.10
C ILE A 41 -7.28 -0.65 10.31
N ALA A 42 -7.96 0.49 10.33
CA ALA A 42 -8.97 0.84 11.31
C ALA A 42 -10.31 1.07 10.58
N GLY A 43 -11.22 0.10 10.66
CA GLY A 43 -12.48 0.14 9.91
C GLY A 43 -12.24 0.07 8.40
N THR A 44 -12.65 1.10 7.66
CA THR A 44 -12.40 1.24 6.21
C THR A 44 -11.16 2.06 5.90
N THR A 45 -10.51 2.64 6.90
CA THR A 45 -9.33 3.49 6.70
C THR A 45 -8.04 2.68 6.88
N MET A 46 -7.17 2.76 5.87
CA MET A 46 -5.82 2.21 5.87
C MET A 46 -4.81 3.33 6.06
N THR A 47 -3.85 3.11 6.95
CA THR A 47 -2.68 3.96 7.11
C THR A 47 -1.45 3.12 6.84
N VAL A 48 -0.59 3.59 5.95
CA VAL A 48 0.71 2.97 5.71
C VAL A 48 1.73 3.67 6.59
N GLY A 49 2.54 2.88 7.31
CA GLY A 49 3.66 3.37 8.09
C GLY A 49 4.83 3.78 7.20
N GLU A 50 6.05 3.66 7.71
CA GLU A 50 7.24 4.01 6.95
C GLU A 50 7.34 3.16 5.67
N LEU A 51 7.37 3.85 4.52
CA LEU A 51 7.48 3.24 3.20
C LEU A 51 8.94 3.10 2.81
N ALA A 52 9.38 1.87 2.62
CA ALA A 52 10.62 1.54 1.95
C ALA A 52 10.41 1.56 0.43
N THR A 53 11.32 2.23 -0.28
CA THR A 53 11.37 2.26 -1.75
C THR A 53 12.55 1.43 -2.24
N GLY A 54 12.30 0.54 -3.19
CA GLY A 54 13.37 -0.19 -3.87
C GLY A 54 14.12 0.66 -4.91
N ALA A 55 14.97 0.00 -5.70
CA ALA A 55 15.62 0.64 -6.83
C ALA A 55 14.58 1.15 -7.84
N VAL A 56 14.69 2.43 -8.22
CA VAL A 56 13.81 3.10 -9.17
C VAL A 56 14.55 3.26 -10.50
N GLY A 57 13.98 2.71 -11.58
CA GLY A 57 14.61 2.67 -12.90
C GLY A 57 13.94 3.51 -13.98
N CYS A 58 13.14 4.51 -13.60
CA CYS A 58 12.36 5.33 -14.52
C CYS A 58 12.73 6.81 -14.47
N ASP A 59 12.54 7.48 -15.60
CA ASP A 59 12.57 8.93 -15.77
C ASP A 59 11.23 9.44 -16.34
N GLY A 60 11.06 10.77 -16.39
CA GLY A 60 9.90 11.42 -17.03
C GLY A 60 8.56 11.13 -16.36
N ASP A 61 7.50 10.95 -17.15
CA ASP A 61 6.12 10.74 -16.65
C ASP A 61 5.99 9.53 -15.73
N LEU A 62 6.79 8.48 -15.96
CA LEU A 62 6.79 7.29 -15.13
C LEU A 62 7.38 7.56 -13.74
N HIS A 63 8.45 8.37 -13.67
CA HIS A 63 8.98 8.84 -12.38
C HIS A 63 7.97 9.73 -11.63
N ALA A 64 7.30 10.64 -12.35
CA ALA A 64 6.26 11.50 -11.76
C ALA A 64 5.09 10.67 -11.18
N GLN A 65 4.66 9.63 -11.89
CA GLN A 65 3.65 8.69 -11.40
C GLN A 65 4.11 7.93 -10.16
N HIS A 66 5.34 7.42 -10.16
CA HIS A 66 5.95 6.73 -9.02
C HIS A 66 5.99 7.62 -7.76
N MET A 67 6.43 8.88 -7.92
CA MET A 67 6.45 9.87 -6.84
C MET A 67 5.06 10.27 -6.36
N TRP A 68 4.08 10.42 -7.27
CA TRP A 68 2.70 10.69 -6.90
C TRP A 68 2.12 9.54 -6.05
N LEU A 69 2.40 8.29 -6.42
CA LEU A 69 1.92 7.12 -5.68
C LEU A 69 2.53 7.05 -4.27
N LEU A 70 3.81 7.40 -4.11
CA LEU A 70 4.44 7.54 -2.79
C LEU A 70 3.73 8.57 -1.90
N VAL A 71 3.44 9.75 -2.45
CA VAL A 71 2.73 10.81 -1.71
C VAL A 71 1.31 10.37 -1.38
N PHE A 72 0.65 9.66 -2.30
CA PHE A 72 -0.68 9.10 -2.09
C PHE A 72 -0.70 8.11 -0.91
N LEU A 73 0.26 7.18 -0.85
CA LEU A 73 0.33 6.14 0.18
C LEU A 73 0.72 6.66 1.57
N LYS A 74 1.36 7.82 1.67
CA LYS A 74 1.71 8.47 2.96
C LYS A 74 0.51 9.09 3.68
N ARG A 75 -0.64 9.19 3.01
CA ARG A 75 -1.87 9.75 3.59
C ARG A 75 -2.81 8.63 4.01
N PRO A 76 -3.78 8.91 4.90
CA PRO A 76 -4.85 7.96 5.19
C PRO A 76 -5.63 7.64 3.90
N ILE A 77 -5.93 6.37 3.72
CA ILE A 77 -6.63 5.85 2.54
C ILE A 77 -7.94 5.23 2.98
N ASP A 78 -9.06 5.78 2.53
CA ASP A 78 -10.34 5.10 2.64
C ASP A 78 -10.44 4.02 1.57
N MET A 79 -10.68 2.79 2.02
CA MET A 79 -10.76 1.60 1.18
C MET A 79 -12.21 1.19 1.00
N THR A 80 -12.64 1.18 -0.25
CA THR A 80 -13.91 0.56 -0.67
C THR A 80 -13.61 -0.63 -1.55
N PHE A 81 -13.99 -1.83 -1.12
CA PHE A 81 -13.87 -3.04 -1.92
C PHE A 81 -15.22 -3.42 -2.53
N ASN A 82 -15.27 -3.57 -3.85
CA ASN A 82 -16.50 -3.89 -4.57
C ASN A 82 -16.27 -5.03 -5.57
N ARG A 83 -16.48 -6.29 -5.12
CA ARG A 83 -16.34 -7.59 -5.81
C ARG A 83 -15.03 -7.81 -6.62
N ASP A 84 -14.77 -6.96 -7.60
CA ASP A 84 -13.62 -7.00 -8.52
C ASP A 84 -12.77 -5.73 -8.49
N VAL A 85 -13.18 -4.66 -7.81
CA VAL A 85 -12.46 -3.39 -7.79
C VAL A 85 -12.20 -2.95 -6.35
N LEU A 86 -10.93 -2.73 -6.04
CA LEU A 86 -10.48 -2.04 -4.84
C LEU A 86 -10.32 -0.56 -5.18
N ILE A 87 -11.10 0.29 -4.51
CA ILE A 87 -11.06 1.74 -4.66
C ILE A 87 -10.40 2.32 -3.42
N TRP A 88 -9.30 3.02 -3.61
CA TRP A 88 -8.58 3.75 -2.58
C TRP A 88 -8.77 5.24 -2.78
N LYS A 89 -9.25 5.92 -1.74
CA LYS A 89 -9.43 7.37 -1.75
C LYS A 89 -8.53 8.01 -0.71
N SER A 90 -7.81 9.05 -1.10
CA SER A 90 -7.01 9.83 -0.18
C SER A 90 -7.14 11.32 -0.51
N GLY A 91 -7.91 12.04 0.30
CA GLY A 91 -8.29 13.42 0.00
C GLY A 91 -9.06 13.52 -1.32
N PRO A 92 -8.63 14.38 -2.27
CA PRO A 92 -9.27 14.50 -3.59
C PRO A 92 -8.88 13.36 -4.55
N ASP A 93 -7.84 12.59 -4.23
CA ASP A 93 -7.28 11.59 -5.12
C ASP A 93 -8.00 10.25 -4.98
N THR A 94 -8.23 9.58 -6.11
CA THR A 94 -8.82 8.23 -6.14
C THR A 94 -7.98 7.32 -7.01
N LEU A 95 -7.57 6.18 -6.46
CA LEU A 95 -6.91 5.09 -7.17
C LEU A 95 -7.89 3.91 -7.28
N ARG A 96 -8.03 3.35 -8.47
CA ARG A 96 -8.85 2.17 -8.73
C ARG A 96 -7.94 1.03 -9.15
N ILE A 97 -7.97 -0.05 -8.37
CA ILE A 97 -7.17 -1.25 -8.58
C ILE A 97 -8.16 -2.35 -8.92
N ASN A 98 -8.08 -2.89 -10.12
CA ASN A 98 -8.87 -4.06 -10.48
C ASN A 98 -8.19 -5.29 -9.90
N LYS A 99 -8.98 -6.21 -9.35
CA LYS A 99 -8.52 -7.55 -9.01
C LYS A 99 -8.33 -8.28 -10.35
N GLU A 100 -7.10 -8.65 -10.65
CA GLU A 100 -6.78 -9.52 -11.79
C GLU A 100 -6.99 -11.00 -11.46
#